data_AF-A0A3C1CEK2-F1
#
_entry.id   AF-A0A3C1CEK2-F1
#
_cell.length_a   1.000
_cell.length_b   1.000
_cell.length_c   1.000
_cell.angle_alpha   90.00
_cell.angle_beta   90.00
_cell.angle_gamma   90.00
#
_symmetry.space_group_name_H-M   'P 1'
#
loop_
_entity.id
_entity.type
_entity.pdbx_description
1 polymer ?
#
loop_
_entity_poly.entity_id
_entity_poly.type
_entity_poly.pdbx_seq_one_letter_code
_entity_poly.pdbx_strand_id
1 'polypeptide(L)' 'MAAPNPQAPDRNLAMELVRVTEAAAMAAGRWMGRGDKEGADAAAVEAMRIVLSTVSMDGVVIIGEGEK' A
#
# COMPACT_ATOMS: atom_id res chain seq x y z
N MET A 1 9.02 8.92 -31.99
CA MET A 1 8.46 8.46 -30.70
C MET A 1 9.57 8.52 -29.68
N ALA A 2 9.41 9.30 -28.60
CA ALA A 2 10.40 9.36 -27.53
C ALA A 2 10.45 8.00 -26.82
N ALA A 3 11.66 7.49 -26.56
CA ALA A 3 11.83 6.25 -25.79
C ALA A 3 11.19 6.40 -24.40
N PRO A 4 10.55 5.36 -23.85
CA PRO A 4 9.96 5.43 -22.51
C PRO A 4 11.05 5.78 -21.50
N ASN A 5 10.75 6.73 -20.61
CA ASN A 5 11.66 7.13 -19.54
C ASN A 5 11.87 5.91 -18.61
N PRO A 6 13.10 5.38 -18.46
CA PRO A 6 13.37 4.22 -17.61
C PRO A 6 13.06 4.48 -16.12
N GLN A 7 12.82 5.74 -15.73
CA GLN A 7 12.43 6.12 -14.37
C GLN A 7 10.90 6.23 -14.18
N ALA A 8 10.11 6.17 -15.26
CA ALA A 8 8.66 6.25 -15.15
C ALA A 8 8.07 4.91 -14.69
N PRO A 9 7.21 4.87 -13.65
CA PRO A 9 6.52 3.66 -13.26
C PRO A 9 5.71 3.06 -14.41
N ASP A 10 5.68 1.73 -14.50
CA ASP A 10 4.74 1.05 -15.40
C ASP A 10 3.30 1.48 -15.06
N ARG A 11 2.48 1.67 -16.09
CA ARG A 11 1.04 1.97 -15.93
C ARG A 11 0.33 0.92 -15.08
N ASN A 12 0.74 -0.34 -15.17
CA ASN A 12 0.16 -1.42 -14.37
C ASN A 12 0.56 -1.30 -12.90
N LEU A 13 1.80 -0.93 -12.60
CA LEU A 13 2.27 -0.68 -11.23
C LEU A 13 1.45 0.43 -10.55
N ALA A 14 1.17 1.53 -11.26
CA ALA A 14 0.34 2.60 -10.71
C ALA A 14 -1.07 2.11 -10.31
N MET A 15 -1.69 1.26 -11.14
CA MET A 15 -3.01 0.69 -10.84
C MET A 15 -2.97 -0.33 -9.70
N GLU A 16 -1.90 -1.10 -9.59
CA GLU A 16 -1.68 -2.03 -8.48
C GLU A 16 -1.53 -1.29 -7.14
N LEU A 17 -0.81 -0.16 -7.13
CA LEU A 17 -0.66 0.68 -5.94
C LEU A 17 -1.97 1.36 -5.50
N VAL A 18 -2.87 1.70 -6.44
CA VAL A 18 -4.23 2.18 -6.09
C VAL A 18 -4.99 1.09 -5.32
N ARG A 19 -4.88 -0.18 -5.73
CA ARG A 19 -5.56 -1.28 -5.00
C ARG A 19 -5.00 -1.48 -3.60
N VAL A 20 -3.70 -1.24 -3.40
CA VAL A 20 -3.07 -1.28 -2.07
C VAL A 20 -3.70 -0.24 -1.16
N THR A 21 -3.84 1.01 -1.62
CA THR A 21 -4.41 2.08 -0.80
C THR A 21 -5.89 1.89 -0.54
N GLU A 22 -6.65 1.38 -1.51
CA GLU A 22 -8.07 1.01 -1.35
C GLU A 22 -8.25 -0.07 -0.28
N ALA A 23 -7.44 -1.13 -0.31
CA ALA A 23 -7.49 -2.20 0.67
C ALA A 23 -7.19 -1.69 2.09
N ALA A 24 -6.16 -0.85 2.23
CA ALA A 24 -5.81 -0.20 3.49
C ALA A 24 -6.97 0.64 4.05
N ALA A 25 -7.54 1.50 3.21
CA ALA A 25 -8.63 2.39 3.58
C ALA A 25 -9.90 1.61 3.97
N MET A 26 -10.24 0.54 3.23
CA MET A 26 -11.38 -0.33 3.56
C MET A 26 -11.17 -1.09 4.87
N ALA A 27 -9.94 -1.50 5.18
CA ALA A 27 -9.62 -2.19 6.42
C ALA A 27 -9.69 -1.24 7.62
N ALA A 28 -8.99 -0.10 7.58
CA ALA A 28 -9.04 0.92 8.63
C ALA A 28 -10.43 1.54 8.80
N GLY A 29 -11.17 1.74 7.71
CA GLY A 29 -12.51 2.35 7.72
C GLY A 29 -13.49 1.60 8.62
N ARG A 30 -13.34 0.28 8.81
CA ARG A 30 -14.16 -0.53 9.72
C ARG A 30 -13.98 -0.14 11.20
N TRP A 31 -12.87 0.51 11.53
CA TRP A 31 -12.51 0.95 12.88
C TRP A 31 -12.86 2.41 13.16
N MET A 32 -13.40 3.13 12.18
CA MET A 32 -13.80 4.52 12.33
C MET A 32 -14.79 4.69 13.50
N GLY A 33 -14.52 5.67 14.37
CA GLY A 33 -15.36 5.99 15.53
C GLY A 33 -15.23 5.04 16.73
N ARG A 34 -14.35 4.04 16.69
CA ARG A 34 -14.16 3.09 17.82
C ARG A 34 -13.22 3.59 18.92
N GLY A 35 -12.47 4.67 18.67
CA GLY A 35 -11.45 5.17 19.60
C GLY A 35 -10.21 4.27 19.70
N ASP A 36 -10.12 3.22 18.89
CA ASP A 36 -9.01 2.27 18.86
C ASP A 36 -8.09 2.58 17.67
N LYS A 37 -7.06 3.39 17.94
CA LYS A 37 -6.06 3.78 16.94
C LYS A 37 -5.20 2.59 16.52
N GLU A 38 -4.71 1.82 17.48
CA GLU A 38 -3.76 0.72 17.23
C GLU A 38 -4.41 -0.39 16.40
N GLY A 39 -5.67 -0.74 16.68
CA GLY A 39 -6.42 -1.70 15.89
C GLY A 39 -6.70 -1.23 14.47
N ALA A 40 -7.01 0.06 14.29
CA ALA A 40 -7.22 0.64 12.95
C ALA A 40 -5.93 0.62 12.12
N ASP A 41 -4.82 0.96 12.74
CA ASP A 41 -3.50 1.04 12.12
C ASP A 41 -2.98 -0.35 11.72
N ALA A 42 -3.01 -1.31 12.65
CA ALA A 42 -2.66 -2.69 12.38
C ALA A 42 -3.49 -3.31 11.24
N ALA A 43 -4.79 -3.00 11.18
CA ALA A 43 -5.67 -3.46 10.12
C ALA A 43 -5.29 -2.88 8.75
N ALA A 44 -4.93 -1.60 8.67
CA ALA A 44 -4.46 -0.99 7.42
C ALA A 44 -3.11 -1.59 6.97
N VAL A 45 -2.15 -1.69 7.88
CA VAL A 45 -0.79 -2.17 7.60
C VAL A 45 -0.80 -3.60 7.09
N GLU A 46 -1.60 -4.47 7.72
CA GLU A 46 -1.75 -5.85 7.29
C GLU A 46 -2.39 -5.95 5.90
N ALA A 47 -3.46 -5.19 5.66
CA ALA A 47 -4.11 -5.15 4.34
C ALA A 47 -3.14 -4.65 3.25
N MET A 48 -2.36 -3.60 3.53
CA MET A 48 -1.32 -3.11 2.62
C MET A 48 -0.27 -4.17 2.34
N ARG A 49 0.24 -4.86 3.38
CA ARG A 49 1.26 -5.89 3.25
C ARG A 49 0.80 -7.05 2.37
N ILE A 50 -0.43 -7.52 2.56
CA ILE A 50 -1.02 -8.58 1.75
C ILE A 50 -1.08 -8.16 0.28
N VAL A 51 -1.64 -6.99 -0.03
CA VAL A 51 -1.80 -6.56 -1.42
C VAL A 51 -0.44 -6.22 -2.06
N LEU A 52 0.46 -5.53 -1.36
CA LEU A 52 1.81 -5.23 -1.84
C LEU A 52 2.60 -6.50 -2.18
N SER A 53 2.39 -7.60 -1.46
CA SER A 53 3.07 -8.88 -1.75
C SER A 53 2.65 -9.51 -3.09
N THR A 54 1.55 -9.04 -3.69
CA THR A 54 1.04 -9.50 -4.99
C THR A 54 1.47 -8.62 -6.17
N VAL A 55 2.04 -7.44 -5.89
CA VAL A 55 2.51 -6.48 -6.89
C VAL A 55 3.79 -7.02 -7.52
N SER A 56 3.86 -7.02 -8.85
CA SER A 56 5.07 -7.46 -9.56
C SER A 56 6.15 -6.39 -9.52
N MET A 57 6.84 -6.27 -8.38
CA MET A 57 7.92 -5.30 -8.16
C MET A 57 9.05 -5.87 -7.29
N ASP A 58 10.25 -5.32 -7.45
CA ASP A 58 11.36 -5.46 -6.49
C ASP A 58 11.50 -4.14 -5.73
N GLY A 59 10.73 -4.02 -4.65
CA GLY A 59 10.60 -2.79 -3.86
C GLY A 59 11.11 -2.95 -2.44
N VAL A 60 11.83 -1.93 -1.94
CA VAL A 60 12.29 -1.87 -0.55
C VAL A 60 11.47 -0.80 0.19
N VAL A 61 10.95 -1.16 1.36
CA VAL A 61 10.28 -0.21 2.26
C VAL A 61 11.34 0.64 2.95
N ILE A 62 11.46 1.90 2.54
CA ILE A 62 12.38 2.88 3.14
C ILE A 62 11.68 3.70 4.24
N ILE A 63 10.36 3.84 4.15
CA ILE A 63 9.52 4.54 5.14
C ILE A 63 8.33 3.62 5.46
N GLY A 64 8.09 3.33 6.73
CA GLY A 64 6.99 2.50 7.21
C GLY A 64 6.71 2.70 8.70
N GLU A 65 5.91 1.82 9.30
CA GLU A 65 5.45 1.88 10.71
C GLU A 65 6.57 1.90 11.77
N GLY A 66 7.82 1.59 11.41
CA GLY A 66 8.96 1.61 12.31
C GLY A 66 9.95 0.48 12.04
N GLU A 67 11.04 0.46 12.80
CA GLU A 67 12.00 -0.65 12.80
C GLU A 67 11.43 -1.87 13.54
N LYS A 68 11.84 -3.07 13.10
CA LYS A 68 11.79 -4.26 13.95
C LYS A 68 12.96 -4.25 14.91
#